data_AF-A0A084GFN4-F1
#
_entry.id   AF-A0A084GFN4-F1
#
_cell.length_a   1.000
_cell.length_b   1.000
_cell.length_c   1.000
_cell.angle_alpha   90.00
_cell.angle_beta   90.00
_cell.angle_gamma   90.00
#
_symmetry.space_group_name_H-M   'P 1'
#
loop_
_entity.id
_entity.type
_entity.pdbx_description
1 polymer ?
#
loop_
_entity_poly.entity_id
_entity_poly.type
_entity_poly.pdbx_seq_one_letter_code
_entity_poly.pdbx_strand_id
1 'polypeptide(L)' 'MSFAWKAAGITYNRYLAVAARAVRRSLKEDKRIAAERRGEVDLKIATWANGKQSDPQGLLQANAASTAEAVAAKSA' A
#
# COMPACT_ATOMS: atom_id res chain seq x y z
N MET A 1 -11.66 -23.03 -0.92
CA MET A 1 -11.39 -22.08 0.19
C MET A 1 -10.80 -20.80 -0.39
N SER A 2 -11.57 -19.71 -0.42
CA SER A 2 -11.03 -18.39 -0.78
C SER A 2 -10.54 -17.70 0.49
N PHE A 3 -9.29 -17.24 0.49
CA PHE A 3 -8.78 -16.44 1.60
C PHE A 3 -9.47 -15.07 1.63
N ALA A 4 -9.77 -14.55 2.82
CA ALA A 4 -10.51 -13.30 2.99
C ALA A 4 -9.85 -12.10 2.26
N TRP A 5 -8.51 -12.01 2.26
CA TRP A 5 -7.80 -10.94 1.55
C TRP A 5 -7.96 -11.02 0.03
N LYS A 6 -8.04 -12.25 -0.51
CA LYS A 6 -8.24 -12.49 -1.95
C LYS A 6 -9.68 -12.14 -2.35
N ALA A 7 -10.65 -12.47 -1.51
CA ALA A 7 -12.04 -12.08 -1.69
C ALA A 7 -12.23 -10.56 -1.62
N ALA A 8 -11.46 -9.87 -0.76
CA ALA A 8 -11.43 -8.41 -0.66
C ALA A 8 -10.70 -7.70 -1.81
N GLY A 9 -10.21 -8.44 -2.83
CA GLY A 9 -9.51 -7.85 -3.98
C GLY A 9 -8.13 -7.26 -3.65
N ILE A 10 -7.55 -7.61 -2.50
CA ILE A 10 -6.26 -7.10 -2.06
C ILE A 10 -5.15 -8.00 -2.61
N THR A 11 -4.05 -7.40 -3.05
CA THR A 11 -2.86 -8.16 -3.48
C THR A 11 -2.15 -8.80 -2.27
N TYR A 12 -1.47 -9.92 -2.48
CA TYR A 12 -0.74 -10.59 -1.40
C TYR A 12 0.30 -9.67 -0.72
N ASN A 13 1.01 -8.86 -1.50
CA ASN A 13 1.97 -7.88 -0.97
C ASN A 13 1.30 -6.85 -0.06
N ARG A 14 0.10 -6.38 -0.41
CA ARG A 14 -0.66 -5.44 0.41
C ARG A 14 -1.16 -6.09 1.70
N TYR A 15 -1.60 -7.34 1.64
CA TYR A 15 -1.93 -8.13 2.83
C TYR A 15 -0.74 -8.23 3.79
N LEU A 16 0.44 -8.62 3.29
CA LEU A 16 1.66 -8.70 4.11
C LEU A 16 2.07 -7.35 4.71
N ALA A 17 1.96 -6.26 3.95
CA ALA A 17 2.28 -4.93 4.45
C ALA A 17 1.37 -4.51 5.63
N VAL A 18 0.08 -4.83 5.56
CA VAL A 18 -0.88 -4.56 6.64
C VAL A 18 -0.60 -5.45 7.85
N ALA A 19 -0.39 -6.75 7.64
CA ALA A 19 -0.04 -7.69 8.72
C ALA A 19 1.25 -7.27 9.44
N ALA A 20 2.29 -6.89 8.68
CA ALA A 20 3.55 -6.42 9.23
C ALA A 20 3.38 -5.12 10.04
N ARG A 21 2.48 -4.21 9.63
CA ARG A 21 2.16 -3.00 10.42
C ARG A 21 1.51 -3.36 11.75
N ALA A 22 0.55 -4.29 11.74
CA ALA A 22 -0.09 -4.76 12.97
C ALA A 22 0.95 -5.36 13.92
N VAL A 23 1.84 -6.22 13.41
CA VAL A 23 2.91 -6.83 14.20
C VAL A 23 3.82 -5.77 14.82
N ARG A 24 4.26 -4.75 14.06
CA ARG A 24 5.13 -3.67 14.57
C ARG A 24 4.53 -2.95 15.77
N ARG A 25 3.22 -2.66 15.73
CA ARG A 25 2.51 -1.96 16.80
C ARG A 25 2.34 -2.80 18.07
N SER A 26 2.48 -4.12 17.95
CA SER A 26 2.39 -5.05 19.08
C SER A 26 3.72 -5.25 19.82
N LEU A 27 4.84 -4.69 19.35
CA LEU A 27 6.12 -4.78 20.06
C LEU A 27 6.20 -3.80 21.24
N LYS A 28 7.04 -4.16 22.23
CA LYS A 28 7.50 -3.26 23.28
C LYS A 28 8.24 -2.04 22.70
N GLU A 29 8.19 -0.91 23.39
CA GLU A 29 8.70 0.39 22.94
C GLU A 29 10.09 0.32 22.31
N ASP A 30 11.05 -0.25 23.04
CA ASP A 30 12.47 -0.32 22.62
C ASP A 30 12.65 -0.98 21.25
N LYS A 31 11.85 -2.02 20.97
CA LYS A 31 11.89 -2.76 19.71
C LYS A 31 10.96 -2.17 18.66
N ARG A 32 9.90 -1.47 19.09
CA ARG A 32 8.94 -0.82 18.21
C ARG A 32 9.59 0.31 17.42
N ILE A 33 10.37 1.17 18.08
CA ILE A 33 11.04 2.32 17.43
C ILE A 33 11.90 1.85 16.24
N ALA A 34 12.76 0.86 16.46
CA ALA A 34 13.59 0.31 15.38
C ALA A 34 12.75 -0.38 14.28
N ALA A 35 11.63 -0.99 14.64
CA ALA A 35 10.77 -1.70 13.70
C ALA A 35 9.88 -0.76 12.87
N GLU A 36 9.43 0.36 13.43
CA GLU A 36 8.58 1.36 12.78
C GLU A 36 9.30 2.11 11.67
N ARG A 37 10.60 2.42 11.84
CA ARG A 37 11.42 3.04 10.79
C ARG A 37 11.45 2.21 9.48
N ARG A 38 11.30 0.88 9.58
CA ARG A 38 11.20 -0.01 8.39
C ARG A 38 9.87 0.07 7.65
N GLY A 39 8.88 0.77 8.20
CA GLY A 39 7.57 0.98 7.59
C GLY A 39 7.45 2.32 6.86
N GLU A 40 8.44 3.19 6.96
CA GLU A 40 8.45 4.50 6.30
C GLU A 40 8.71 4.33 4.80
N VAL A 41 7.90 5.01 3.99
CA VAL A 41 8.01 4.99 2.52
C VAL A 41 7.83 6.42 2.03
N ASP A 42 8.91 7.04 1.58
CA ASP A 42 8.93 8.40 1.00
C ASP A 42 9.19 8.37 -0.52
N LEU A 43 8.81 7.27 -1.17
CA LEU A 43 8.96 7.12 -2.61
C LEU A 43 7.92 7.97 -3.33
N LYS A 44 8.33 8.65 -4.42
CA LYS A 44 7.44 9.37 -5.33
C LYS A 44 7.41 8.67 -6.68
N ILE A 45 6.22 8.59 -7.27
CA ILE A 45 5.95 7.98 -8.55
C ILE A 45 5.46 9.07 -9.50
N ALA A 46 6.05 9.12 -10.69
CA ALA A 46 5.53 9.90 -11.80
C ALA A 46 5.17 8.91 -12.92
N THR A 47 3.89 8.83 -13.26
CA THR A 47 3.42 7.96 -14.33
C THR A 47 3.71 8.61 -15.68
N TRP A 48 4.23 7.83 -16.62
CA TRP A 48 4.47 8.29 -17.99
C TRP A 48 3.36 7.77 -18.89
N ALA A 49 2.67 8.68 -19.58
CA ALA A 49 1.65 8.34 -20.55
C ALA A 49 1.81 9.21 -21.79
N ASN A 50 1.71 8.62 -22.98
CA ASN A 50 1.82 9.33 -24.26
C ASN A 50 3.08 10.23 -24.37
N GLY A 51 4.20 9.78 -23.81
CA GLY A 51 5.47 10.50 -23.82
C GLY A 51 5.55 11.72 -22.88
N LYS A 52 4.55 11.95 -22.04
CA LYS A 52 4.55 13.02 -21.03
C LYS A 52 4.58 12.44 -19.62
N GLN A 53 5.42 13.02 -18.77
CA GLN A 53 5.52 12.70 -17.36
C GLN A 53 4.40 13.42 -16.59
N SER A 54 3.67 12.69 -15.74
CA SER A 54 2.71 13.27 -14.80
C SER A 54 3.41 13.93 -13.61
N ASP A 55 2.68 14.75 -12.86
CA ASP A 55 3.18 15.30 -11.59
C ASP A 55 3.59 14.16 -10.63
N PRO A 56 4.76 14.27 -9.96
CA PRO A 56 5.19 13.26 -9.00
C PRO A 56 4.25 13.19 -7.81
N GLN A 57 3.63 12.03 -7.59
CA GLN A 57 2.77 11.77 -6.44
C GLN A 57 3.46 10.83 -5.46
N GLY A 58 3.20 10.97 -4.17
CA GLY A 58 3.71 10.01 -3.18
C GLY A 58 3.18 8.60 -3.47
N LEU A 59 4.05 7.58 -3.41
CA LEU A 59 3.71 6.19 -3.73
C LEU A 59 2.49 5.70 -2.95
N LEU A 60 2.39 6.06 -1.68
CA LEU A 60 1.26 5.65 -0.84
C LEU A 60 -0.06 6.29 -1.30
N GLN A 61 -0.01 7.53 -1.79
CA GLN A 61 -1.15 8.26 -2.30
C GLN A 61 -1.57 7.73 -3.68
N ALA A 62 -0.61 7.51 -4.57
CA ALA A 62 -0.82 6.87 -5.87
C ALA A 62 -1.43 5.45 -5.71
N ASN A 63 -0.95 4.67 -4.73
CA ASN A 63 -1.52 3.35 -4.43
C ASN A 63 -2.93 3.42 -3.85
N ALA A 64 -3.27 4.45 -3.07
CA ALA A 64 -4.63 4.62 -2.56
C ALA A 64 -5.60 4.99 -3.68
N ALA A 65 -5.20 5.91 -4.57
CA ALA A 65 -5.96 6.30 -5.75
C ALA A 65 -6.21 5.11 -6.68
N SER A 66 -5.17 4.34 -7.02
CA SER A 66 -5.32 3.17 -7.90
C SER A 66 -6.20 2.07 -7.30
N THR A 67 -6.19 1.89 -5.97
CA THR A 67 -7.13 0.96 -5.31
C THR A 67 -8.58 1.46 -5.37
N ALA A 68 -8.81 2.76 -5.23
CA ALA A 68 -10.15 3.34 -5.33
C ALA A 68 -10.70 3.21 -6.76
N GLU A 69 -9.87 3.49 -7.77
CA GLU A 69 -10.21 3.32 -9.18
C GLU A 69 -10.50 1.85 -9.54
N ALA A 70 -9.69 0.91 -9.05
CA ALA A 70 -9.91 -0.52 -9.30
C ALA A 70 -11.19 -1.07 -8.63
N VAL A 71 -11.61 -0.49 -7.50
CA VAL A 71 -12.89 -0.80 -6.85
C VAL A 71 -14.05 -0.22 -7.66
N ALA A 72 -13.94 1.05 -8.10
CA ALA A 72 -14.96 1.70 -8.91
C ALA A 72 -15.18 0.99 -10.27
N ALA A 73 -14.10 0.54 -10.91
CA ALA A 73 -14.16 -0.19 -12.18
C ALA A 73 -14.78 -1.60 -12.07
N LYS A 74 -14.83 -2.19 -10.87
CA LYS A 74 -15.49 -3.50 -10.63
C LYS A 74 -16.97 -3.37 -10.25
N SER A 75 -17.43 -2.16 -9.94
CA SER A 75 -18.83 -1.87 -9.58
C SER A 75 -19.67 -1.30 -10.74
N ALA A 76 -19.07 -1.12 -11.92
CA ALA A 76 -19.72 -0.77 -13.17
C ALA A 76 -19.89 -2.02 -14.05
#